data_AF-N1U6J2-F1
#
_entry.id   AF-N1U6J2-F1
#
_cell.length_a   1.000
_cell.length_b   1.000
_cell.length_c   1.000
_cell.angle_alpha   90.00
_cell.angle_beta   90.00
_cell.angle_gamma   90.00
#
_symmetry.space_group_name_H-M   'P 1'
#
loop_
_entity.id
_entity.type
_entity.pdbx_description
1 polymer ?
#
loop_
_entity_poly.entity_id
_entity_poly.type
_entity_poly.pdbx_seq_one_letter_code
_entity_poly.pdbx_strand_id
1 'polypeptide(L)'
;MLVQKNGIASFRVVNQQTGETNVVLPESHLNEIQRIMMSYQPDLILQFAHWVGKNEKEKTAQEVSVYADVMVSLNGRKSQILIDPERDLMKVSNSLLNKEWVFSGDEE
;
A
#
# COMPACT_ATOMS: atom_id res chain seq x y z
N MET A 1 23.56 6.08 12.27
CA MET A 1 22.22 6.65 12.49
C MET A 1 21.26 5.50 12.81
N LEU A 2 20.57 5.54 13.96
CA LEU A 2 19.44 4.65 14.23
C LEU A 2 18.17 5.38 13.76
N VAL A 3 17.62 4.99 12.62
CA VAL A 3 16.29 5.43 12.17
C VAL A 3 15.33 4.28 12.43
N GLN A 4 14.25 4.54 13.16
CA GLN A 4 13.18 3.57 13.36
C GLN A 4 11.94 4.02 12.59
N LYS A 5 11.46 3.15 11.71
CA LYS A 5 10.19 3.30 10.99
C LYS A 5 9.31 2.10 11.32
N ASN A 6 8.13 2.36 11.84
CA ASN A 6 7.12 1.34 12.11
C ASN A 6 5.90 1.67 11.26
N GLY A 7 5.57 0.79 10.32
CA GLY A 7 4.41 0.94 9.45
C GLY A 7 3.41 -0.19 9.67
N ILE A 8 2.13 0.13 9.55
CA ILE A 8 1.02 -0.81 9.46
C ILE A 8 0.35 -0.56 8.10
N ALA A 9 0.08 -1.64 7.36
CA ALA A 9 -0.47 -1.56 6.02
C ALA A 9 -1.56 -2.62 5.81
N SER A 10 -2.69 -2.21 5.22
CA SER A 10 -3.71 -3.12 4.68
C SER A 10 -4.11 -2.67 3.28
N PHE A 11 -4.56 -3.61 2.46
CA PHE A 11 -4.88 -3.35 1.05
C PHE A 11 -6.34 -3.67 0.78
N ARG A 12 -7.10 -2.66 0.36
CA ARG A 12 -8.50 -2.80 -0.05
C ARG A 12 -8.54 -3.07 -1.54
N VAL A 13 -9.08 -4.23 -1.93
CA VAL A 13 -9.26 -4.66 -3.31
C VAL A 13 -10.74 -4.54 -3.66
N VAL A 14 -11.04 -3.77 -4.71
CA VAL A 14 -12.41 -3.52 -5.17
C VAL A 14 -12.58 -4.09 -6.56
N ASN A 15 -13.54 -5.00 -6.71
CA ASN A 15 -13.93 -5.55 -7.99
C ASN A 15 -14.67 -4.48 -8.82
N GLN A 16 -14.18 -4.19 -10.03
CA GLN A 16 -14.77 -3.12 -10.85
C GLN A 16 -16.10 -3.52 -11.51
N GLN A 17 -16.44 -4.80 -11.58
CA GLN A 17 -17.69 -5.29 -12.15
C GLN A 17 -18.78 -5.46 -11.09
N THR A 18 -18.45 -6.06 -9.94
CA THR A 18 -19.42 -6.40 -8.90
C THR A 18 -19.50 -5.35 -7.79
N GLY A 19 -18.47 -4.51 -7.63
CA GLY A 19 -18.32 -3.60 -6.50
C GLY A 19 -17.93 -4.29 -5.19
N GLU A 20 -17.74 -5.61 -5.20
CA GLU A 20 -17.31 -6.36 -4.03
C GLU A 20 -15.93 -5.89 -3.55
N THR A 21 -15.80 -5.75 -2.23
CA THR A 21 -14.59 -5.25 -1.58
C THR A 21 -14.03 -6.29 -0.63
N ASN A 22 -12.75 -6.59 -0.80
CA ASN A 22 -12.01 -7.50 0.07
C ASN A 22 -10.78 -6.79 0.65
N VAL A 23 -10.35 -7.22 1.83
CA VAL A 23 -9.13 -6.71 2.49
C VAL A 23 -8.05 -7.77 2.45
N VAL A 24 -6.88 -7.40 1.96
CA VAL A 24 -5.67 -8.23 1.92
C VAL A 24 -4.67 -7.70 2.95
N LEU A 25 -4.24 -8.59 3.84
CA LEU A 25 -3.23 -8.30 4.84
C LEU A 25 -1.86 -8.80 4.34
N PRO A 26 -0.80 -7.99 4.39
CA PRO A 26 0.53 -8.40 3.96
C PRO A 26 1.06 -9.66 4.66
N GLU A 27 0.69 -9.86 5.93
CA GLU A 27 1.06 -10.99 6.76
C GLU A 27 0.69 -12.35 6.16
N SER A 28 -0.36 -12.43 5.33
CA SER A 28 -0.77 -13.69 4.69
C SER A 28 0.07 -14.05 3.46
N HIS A 29 0.97 -13.17 3.01
CA HIS A 29 1.71 -13.32 1.75
C HIS A 29 3.21 -13.05 1.86
N LEU A 30 3.61 -12.18 2.78
CA LEU A 30 4.99 -11.75 2.95
C LEU A 30 5.58 -12.35 4.21
N ASN A 31 6.88 -12.66 4.16
CA ASN A 31 7.61 -12.93 5.39
C ASN A 31 7.78 -11.65 6.22
N GLU A 32 8.21 -11.80 7.48
CA GLU A 32 8.32 -10.70 8.43
C GLU A 32 9.17 -9.52 7.91
N ILE A 33 10.33 -9.81 7.32
CA ILE A 33 11.25 -8.77 6.82
C ILE A 33 10.61 -8.03 5.64
N GLN A 34 10.04 -8.76 4.68
CA GLN A 34 9.35 -8.17 3.53
C GLN A 34 8.18 -7.29 3.97
N ARG A 35 7.37 -7.77 4.92
CA ARG A 35 6.26 -7.03 5.50
C ARG A 35 6.72 -5.73 6.15
N ILE A 36 7.74 -5.80 7.00
CA ILE A 36 8.27 -4.62 7.71
C ILE A 36 8.79 -3.61 6.70
N MET A 37 9.61 -4.02 5.74
CA MET A 37 10.16 -3.11 4.73
C MET A 37 9.06 -2.49 3.87
N MET A 38 8.07 -3.29 3.47
CA MET A 38 6.96 -2.84 2.66
C MET A 38 6.10 -1.83 3.40
N SER A 39 5.85 -2.00 4.71
CA SER A 39 4.86 -1.19 5.44
C SER A 39 5.17 0.31 5.56
N TYR A 40 6.35 0.77 5.17
CA TYR A 40 6.72 2.19 5.19
C TYR A 40 7.49 2.68 3.96
N GLN A 41 7.70 1.84 2.95
CA GLN A 41 8.40 2.22 1.71
C GLN A 41 7.40 2.33 0.55
N PRO A 42 7.12 3.53 0.03
CA PRO A 42 6.13 3.72 -1.02
C PRO A 42 6.30 2.82 -2.24
N ASP A 43 7.54 2.60 -2.68
CA ASP A 43 7.82 1.75 -3.85
C ASP A 43 7.44 0.28 -3.60
N LEU A 44 7.69 -0.23 -2.40
CA LEU A 44 7.30 -1.59 -2.03
C LEU A 44 5.79 -1.71 -1.80
N ILE A 45 5.14 -0.67 -1.28
CA ILE A 45 3.68 -0.60 -1.14
C ILE A 45 3.04 -0.68 -2.52
N LEU A 46 3.53 0.12 -3.48
CA LEU A 46 3.05 0.11 -4.86
C LEU A 46 3.28 -1.26 -5.51
N GLN A 47 4.48 -1.84 -5.33
CA GLN A 47 4.80 -3.16 -5.85
C GLN A 47 3.86 -4.24 -5.30
N PHE A 48 3.59 -4.22 -3.98
CA PHE A 48 2.68 -5.17 -3.37
C PHE A 48 1.24 -4.96 -3.83
N ALA A 49 0.78 -3.71 -3.97
CA ALA A 49 -0.54 -3.40 -4.51
C ALA A 49 -0.73 -3.96 -5.93
N HIS A 50 0.27 -3.79 -6.82
CA HIS A 50 0.25 -4.37 -8.17
C HIS A 50 0.24 -5.90 -8.14
N TRP A 51 1.02 -6.51 -7.24
CA TRP A 51 1.01 -7.96 -7.07
C TRP A 51 -0.37 -8.47 -6.61
N VAL A 52 -0.98 -7.83 -5.63
CA VAL A 52 -2.34 -8.15 -5.15
C VAL A 52 -3.35 -8.04 -6.29
N GLY A 53 -3.36 -6.91 -7.00
CA GLY A 53 -4.31 -6.70 -8.10
C GLY A 53 -4.14 -7.68 -9.24
N LYS A 54 -2.89 -8.01 -9.60
CA LYS A 54 -2.59 -9.02 -10.63
C LYS A 54 -3.07 -10.41 -10.19
N ASN A 55 -2.80 -10.81 -8.95
CA ASN A 55 -3.19 -12.10 -8.41
C ASN A 55 -4.73 -12.26 -8.34
N GLU A 56 -5.44 -11.22 -7.95
CA GLU A 56 -6.92 -11.24 -7.93
C GLU A 56 -7.51 -11.28 -9.34
N LYS A 57 -6.93 -10.53 -10.29
CA LYS A 57 -7.32 -10.60 -11.70
C LYS A 57 -7.09 -11.98 -12.30
N GLU A 58 -5.97 -12.63 -11.99
CA GLU A 58 -5.67 -14.00 -12.46
C GLU A 58 -6.66 -15.03 -11.91
N LYS A 59 -7.16 -14.86 -10.68
CA LYS A 59 -8.15 -15.78 -10.08
C LYS A 59 -9.57 -15.57 -10.60
N THR A 60 -9.96 -14.31 -10.80
CA THR A 60 -11.37 -13.95 -11.06
C THR A 60 -11.64 -13.60 -12.52
N ALA A 61 -10.60 -13.37 -13.32
CA ALA A 61 -10.68 -12.79 -14.66
C ALA A 61 -11.35 -11.41 -14.70
N GLN A 62 -11.39 -10.69 -13.56
CA GLN A 62 -12.04 -9.39 -13.43
C GLN A 62 -11.00 -8.30 -13.13
N GLU A 63 -11.26 -7.10 -13.64
CA GLU A 63 -10.45 -5.93 -13.29
C GLU A 63 -10.73 -5.50 -11.86
N VAL A 64 -9.68 -5.11 -11.15
CA VAL A 64 -9.75 -4.67 -9.75
C VAL A 64 -9.02 -3.35 -9.57
N SER A 65 -9.49 -2.55 -8.62
CA SER A 65 -8.77 -1.41 -8.06
C SER A 65 -8.16 -1.79 -6.72
N VAL A 66 -6.97 -1.27 -6.42
CA VAL A 66 -6.28 -1.56 -5.16
C VAL A 66 -5.92 -0.26 -4.47
N TYR A 67 -6.38 -0.11 -3.23
CA TYR A 67 -6.12 1.03 -2.35
C TYR A 67 -5.29 0.55 -1.16
N ALA A 68 -4.42 1.40 -0.64
CA ALA A 68 -3.57 1.05 0.50
C ALA A 68 -3.83 1.99 1.68
N ASP A 69 -4.21 1.40 2.80
CA ASP A 69 -4.34 2.08 4.09
C ASP A 69 -3.03 1.90 4.84
N VAL A 70 -2.18 2.92 4.82
CA VAL A 70 -0.82 2.85 5.38
C VAL A 70 -0.58 3.96 6.37
N MET A 71 -0.29 3.57 7.62
CA MET A 71 0.10 4.49 8.69
C MET A 71 1.52 4.21 9.14
N VAL A 72 2.34 5.26 9.24
CA VAL A 72 3.75 5.15 9.62
C VAL A 72 4.07 6.07 10.79
N SER A 73 4.81 5.53 11.75
CA SER A 73 5.47 6.28 12.82
C SER A 73 6.98 6.33 12.55
N LEU A 74 7.54 7.54 12.65
CA LEU A 74 8.98 7.78 12.57
C LEU A 74 9.51 8.12 13.97
N ASN A 75 10.45 7.31 14.47
CA ASN A 75 11.13 7.52 15.76
C ASN A 75 10.17 7.77 16.95
N GLY A 76 9.05 7.03 16.99
CA GLY A 76 8.08 7.10 18.10
C GLY A 76 7.10 8.28 18.05
N ARG A 77 7.13 9.09 16.99
CA ARG A 77 6.09 10.11 16.74
C ARG A 77 4.72 9.46 16.51
N LYS A 78 3.66 10.26 16.63
CA LYS A 78 2.30 9.83 16.27
C LYS A 78 2.30 9.30 14.84
N SER A 79 1.62 8.17 14.62
CA SER A 79 1.47 7.62 13.27
C SER A 79 0.68 8.57 12.37
N GLN A 80 1.15 8.74 11.14
CA GLN A 80 0.51 9.55 10.11
C GLN A 80 0.23 8.69 8.88
N ILE A 81 -0.75 9.11 8.08
CA ILE A 81 -1.05 8.47 6.79
C ILE A 81 0.13 8.72 5.85
N LEU A 82 0.66 7.66 5.24
CA LEU A 82 1.76 7.75 4.29
C LEU A 82 1.26 7.79 2.84
N ILE A 83 0.19 7.06 2.55
CA ILE A 83 -0.34 6.85 1.19
C ILE A 83 -1.75 7.40 1.12
N ASP A 84 -2.09 8.11 0.05
CA ASP A 84 -3.46 8.55 -0.23
C ASP A 84 -4.42 7.33 -0.29
N PRO A 85 -5.34 7.18 0.68
CA PRO A 85 -6.21 6.01 0.77
C PRO A 85 -7.27 5.97 -0.34
N GLU A 86 -7.48 7.08 -1.05
CA GLU A 86 -8.41 7.18 -2.18
C GLU A 86 -7.71 7.02 -3.54
N ARG A 87 -6.38 6.86 -3.55
CA ARG A 87 -5.62 6.61 -4.78
C ARG A 87 -5.66 5.13 -5.17
N ASP A 88 -6.25 4.84 -6.33
CA ASP A 88 -6.13 3.52 -6.96
C ASP A 88 -4.70 3.28 -7.45
N LEU A 89 -3.95 2.47 -6.71
CA LEU A 89 -2.55 2.16 -6.98
C LEU A 89 -2.37 1.33 -8.25
N MET A 90 -3.41 0.64 -8.75
CA MET A 90 -3.35 -0.05 -10.04
C MET A 90 -3.20 0.91 -11.22
N LYS A 91 -3.55 2.20 -11.03
CA LYS A 91 -3.40 3.27 -12.03
C LYS A 91 -2.10 4.04 -11.89
N VAL A 92 -1.26 3.68 -10.92
CA VAL A 92 0.02 4.34 -10.66
C VAL A 92 1.14 3.55 -11.32
N SER A 93 1.92 4.19 -12.18
CA SER A 93 3.14 3.62 -12.73
C SER A 93 4.31 3.75 -11.77
N ASN A 94 5.15 2.73 -11.68
CA ASN A 94 6.43 2.84 -10.98
C ASN A 94 7.35 3.82 -11.74
N SER A 95 7.69 4.94 -11.11
CA SER A 95 8.58 5.94 -11.71
C SER A 95 9.41 6.64 -10.63
N LEU A 96 10.53 7.23 -11.07
CA LEU A 96 11.40 8.07 -10.22
C LEU A 96 10.89 9.51 -10.10
N LEU A 97 9.78 9.85 -10.75
CA LEU A 97 9.16 11.17 -10.65
C LEU A 97 8.52 11.35 -9.27
N ASN A 98 8.16 12.60 -8.96
CA ASN A 98 7.47 12.92 -7.72
C ASN A 98 6.17 12.11 -7.60
N LYS A 99 5.92 11.56 -6.41
CA LYS A 99 4.79 10.69 -6.13
C LYS A 99 3.70 11.50 -5.41
N GLU A 100 2.74 12.02 -6.17
CA GLU A 100 1.64 12.85 -5.65
C GLU A 100 0.74 12.12 -4.64
N TRP A 101 0.76 10.79 -4.64
CA TRP A 101 -0.02 9.91 -3.77
C TRP A 101 0.70 9.51 -2.48
N VAL A 102 1.89 10.06 -2.24
CA VAL A 102 2.68 9.84 -1.01
C VAL A 102 2.68 11.14 -0.22
N PHE A 103 2.14 11.10 1.00
CA PHE A 103 2.11 12.27 1.87
C PHE A 103 3.45 12.47 2.58
N SER A 104 3.95 13.70 2.55
CA SER A 104 5.01 14.17 3.43
C SER A 104 4.39 14.39 4.81
N GLY A 105 4.79 13.61 5.81
CA GLY A 105 4.30 13.69 7.20
C GLY A 105 4.61 15.00 7.94
N ASP A 106 4.86 16.08 7.22
CA ASP A 106 5.23 17.41 7.73
C ASP A 106 4.02 18.38 7.79
N GLU A 107 2.79 17.89 7.60
CA GLU A 107 1.59 18.70 7.88
C GLU A 107 1.27 18.70 9.38
N GLU A 108 2.01 19.52 10.12
CA GLU A 108 1.64 20.12 11.42
C GLU A 108 2.06 21.60 11.47
#